data_AF-A0A8T4G7D7-F1
#
_entry.id   AF-A0A8T4G7D7-F1
#
_cell.length_a   1.000
_cell.length_b   1.000
_cell.length_c   1.000
_cell.angle_alpha   90.00
_cell.angle_beta   90.00
_cell.angle_gamma   90.00
#
_symmetry.space_group_name_H-M   'P 1'
#
loop_
_entity.id
_entity.type
_entity.pdbx_description
1 polymer ?
#
loop_
_entity_poly.entity_id
_entity_poly.type
_entity_poly.pdbx_seq_one_letter_code
_entity_poly.pdbx_strand_id
1 'polypeptide(L)'
;MRRREDLREFLRIKEEEVPRAAYIYAFLSKFDLNSFISMILQILNSITKKRQRNTKLIVDCTDVSVDINWFRKPVKQKDLEGKDYRWGYSAKGLFIGMKLTLVLEYPTIKPLLFLLHPANRHEAKIFEEVMNELKRRRIARRGDVIVMDK
;
A
#
# COMPACT_ATOMS: atom_id res chain seq x y z
N MET A 1 17.95 16.50 -16.93
CA MET A 1 18.24 17.31 -15.73
C MET A 1 17.44 18.62 -15.72
N ARG A 2 17.46 19.43 -16.79
CA ARG A 2 16.68 20.70 -16.89
C ARG A 2 15.22 20.63 -16.38
N ARG A 3 14.46 19.62 -16.81
CA ARG A 3 13.07 19.39 -16.34
C ARG A 3 12.88 19.28 -14.81
N ARG A 4 13.91 18.91 -14.04
CA ARG A 4 13.81 18.84 -12.56
C ARG A 4 14.05 20.19 -11.91
N GLU A 5 14.93 21.01 -12.46
CA GLU A 5 15.22 22.36 -11.98
C GLU A 5 14.02 23.27 -12.26
N ASP A 6 13.50 23.23 -13.49
CA ASP A 6 12.30 23.98 -13.91
C ASP A 6 11.08 23.65 -13.03
N LEU A 7 10.91 22.37 -12.66
CA LEU A 7 9.81 21.91 -11.80
C LEU A 7 9.98 22.36 -10.34
N ARG A 8 11.23 22.41 -9.84
CA ARG A 8 11.53 22.90 -8.50
C ARG A 8 11.25 24.39 -8.39
N GLU A 9 11.66 25.16 -9.39
CA GLU A 9 11.38 26.59 -9.48
C GLU A 9 9.87 26.84 -9.53
N PHE A 10 9.14 26.10 -10.37
CA PHE A 10 7.68 26.17 -10.45
C PHE A 10 6.99 25.88 -9.11
N LEU A 11 7.44 24.85 -8.38
CA LEU A 11 6.92 24.47 -7.07
C LEU A 11 7.48 25.33 -5.93
N ARG A 12 8.37 26.30 -6.21
CA ARG A 12 9.07 27.17 -5.25
C ARG A 12 9.83 26.40 -4.17
N ILE A 13 10.36 25.23 -4.52
CA ILE A 13 11.16 24.40 -3.62
C ILE A 13 12.60 24.89 -3.70
N LYS A 14 13.16 25.35 -2.58
CA LYS A 14 14.56 25.79 -2.53
C LYS A 14 15.50 24.59 -2.58
N GLU A 15 16.70 24.77 -3.16
CA GLU A 15 17.68 23.67 -3.23
C GLU A 15 18.05 23.13 -1.84
N GLU A 16 18.08 24.01 -0.85
CA GLU A 16 18.35 23.71 0.57
C GLU A 16 17.27 22.84 1.23
N GLU A 17 16.04 22.90 0.72
CA GLU A 17 14.90 22.11 1.22
C GLU A 17 14.92 20.68 0.69
N VAL A 18 15.73 20.40 -0.34
CA VAL A 18 15.81 19.08 -0.93
C VAL A 18 16.80 18.23 -0.14
N PRO A 19 16.34 17.17 0.55
CA PRO A 19 17.22 16.35 1.33
C PRO A 19 18.22 15.61 0.43
N ARG A 20 19.48 15.56 0.86
CA ARG A 20 20.51 14.74 0.21
C ARG A 20 20.12 13.26 0.31
N ALA A 21 20.39 12.48 -0.75
CA ALA A 21 20.10 11.05 -0.76
C ALA A 21 20.69 10.31 0.45
N ALA A 22 21.94 10.63 0.83
CA ALA A 22 22.60 10.05 2.00
C ALA A 22 21.83 10.30 3.30
N TYR A 23 21.24 11.49 3.46
CA TYR A 23 20.40 11.80 4.61
C TYR A 23 19.13 10.95 4.59
N ILE A 24 18.47 10.81 3.43
CA ILE A 24 17.26 9.99 3.30
C ILE A 24 17.56 8.54 3.67
N TYR A 25 18.64 7.95 3.15
CA TYR A 25 19.02 6.58 3.48
C TYR A 25 19.36 6.41 4.97
N ALA A 26 20.12 7.33 5.55
CA ALA A 26 20.48 7.28 6.97
C ALA A 26 19.27 7.52 7.90
N PHE A 27 18.25 8.25 7.43
CA PHE A 27 16.99 8.40 8.14
C PHE A 27 16.16 7.11 8.04
N LEU A 28 15.98 6.57 6.84
CA LEU A 28 15.21 5.35 6.60
C LEU A 28 15.82 4.12 7.29
N SER A 29 17.15 4.03 7.40
CA SER A 29 17.83 2.91 8.06
C SER A 29 17.56 2.82 9.57
N LYS A 30 17.02 3.88 10.19
CA LYS A 30 16.65 3.89 11.62
C LYS A 30 15.33 3.18 11.89
N PHE A 31 14.54 2.90 10.86
CA PHE A 31 13.24 2.27 11.01
C PHE A 31 13.33 0.79 10.67
N ASP A 32 12.84 -0.04 11.59
CA ASP A 32 12.43 -1.39 11.26
C ASP A 32 11.25 -1.36 10.28
N LEU A 33 11.22 -2.27 9.31
CA LEU A 33 10.20 -2.25 8.26
C LEU A 33 8.79 -2.43 8.83
N ASN A 34 8.58 -3.37 9.76
CA ASN A 34 7.24 -3.59 10.33
C ASN A 34 6.79 -2.37 11.12
N SER A 35 7.72 -1.73 11.83
CA SER A 35 7.47 -0.48 12.55
C SER A 35 7.11 0.66 11.58
N PHE A 36 7.84 0.78 10.47
CA PHE A 36 7.56 1.78 9.43
C PHE A 36 6.21 1.56 8.76
N ILE A 37 5.91 0.33 8.33
CA ILE A 37 4.61 -0.04 7.76
C ILE A 37 3.49 0.28 8.76
N SER A 38 3.67 -0.10 10.02
CA SER A 38 2.69 0.18 11.08
C SER A 38 2.45 1.67 11.25
N MET A 39 3.51 2.48 11.26
CA MET A 39 3.41 3.95 11.34
C MET A 39 2.64 4.52 10.15
N ILE A 40 3.00 4.14 8.91
CA ILE A 40 2.32 4.62 7.70
C ILE A 40 0.85 4.19 7.69
N LEU A 41 0.55 2.93 7.99
CA LEU A 41 -0.83 2.44 8.07
C LEU A 41 -1.62 3.15 9.18
N GLN A 42 -1.01 3.49 10.32
CA GLN A 42 -1.66 4.28 11.35
C GLN A 42 -1.96 5.70 10.86
N ILE A 43 -1.02 6.37 10.21
CA ILE A 43 -1.23 7.70 9.64
C ILE A 43 -2.36 7.65 8.60
N LEU A 44 -2.27 6.76 7.62
CA LEU A 44 -3.30 6.61 6.58
C LEU A 44 -4.67 6.31 7.18
N ASN A 45 -4.75 5.35 8.12
CA ASN A 45 -6.02 5.00 8.77
C ASN A 45 -6.50 6.11 9.72
N SER A 46 -5.64 6.97 10.26
CA SER A 46 -6.07 8.12 11.08
C SER A 46 -6.75 9.21 10.25
N ILE A 47 -6.37 9.34 8.98
CA ILE A 47 -6.98 10.29 8.02
C ILE A 47 -8.33 9.77 7.53
N THR A 48 -8.56 8.44 7.58
CA THR A 48 -9.87 7.86 7.24
C THR A 48 -10.95 8.38 8.18
N LYS A 49 -12.05 8.86 7.60
CA LYS A 49 -13.17 9.43 8.37
C LYS A 49 -14.19 8.34 8.69
N LYS A 50 -15.02 8.58 9.71
CA LYS A 50 -16.18 7.73 9.97
C LYS A 50 -17.08 7.68 8.73
N ARG A 51 -17.44 6.48 8.33
CA ARG A 51 -18.41 6.23 7.27
C ARG A 51 -19.82 6.69 7.64
N GLN A 52 -20.63 6.96 6.63
CA GLN A 52 -22.06 7.17 6.74
C GLN A 52 -22.80 5.85 7.01
N ARG A 53 -24.08 5.96 7.40
CA ARG A 53 -24.94 4.77 7.57
C ARG A 53 -25.45 4.31 6.20
N ASN A 54 -25.70 3.01 6.06
CA ASN A 54 -26.32 2.39 4.88
C ASN A 54 -25.54 2.61 3.56
N THR A 55 -24.22 2.78 3.66
CA THR A 55 -23.32 2.84 2.50
C THR A 55 -22.77 1.45 2.18
N LYS A 56 -22.37 1.26 0.91
CA LYS A 56 -21.72 0.01 0.48
C LYS A 56 -20.22 0.14 0.69
N LEU A 57 -19.57 -0.98 0.95
CA LEU A 57 -18.11 -1.05 1.00
C LEU A 57 -17.60 -1.64 -0.30
N ILE A 58 -16.58 -1.02 -0.89
CA ILE A 58 -15.83 -1.58 -2.02
C ILE A 58 -14.47 -1.99 -1.46
N VAL A 59 -14.07 -3.23 -1.69
CA VAL A 59 -12.73 -3.69 -1.34
C VAL A 59 -12.01 -4.01 -2.64
N ASP A 60 -10.85 -3.42 -2.82
CA ASP A 60 -10.00 -3.66 -3.98
C ASP A 60 -8.56 -3.95 -3.53
N CYS A 61 -7.87 -4.79 -4.30
CA CYS A 61 -6.50 -5.20 -4.04
C CYS A 61 -5.61 -4.80 -5.20
N THR A 62 -4.64 -3.93 -4.93
CA THR A 62 -3.69 -3.45 -5.94
C THR A 62 -2.27 -3.93 -5.67
N ASP A 63 -1.52 -4.20 -6.74
CA ASP A 63 -0.10 -4.53 -6.64
C ASP A 63 0.74 -3.28 -6.28
N VAL A 64 1.63 -3.44 -5.30
CA VAL A 64 2.67 -2.48 -4.97
C VAL A 64 3.99 -3.11 -5.37
N SER A 65 4.42 -2.84 -6.60
CA SER A 65 5.65 -3.36 -7.16
C SER A 65 6.87 -2.58 -6.65
N VAL A 66 7.95 -3.31 -6.35
CA VAL A 66 9.26 -2.73 -6.12
C VAL A 66 9.95 -2.60 -7.47
N ASP A 67 10.59 -1.46 -7.72
CA ASP A 67 11.35 -1.21 -8.95
C ASP A 67 12.65 -2.01 -8.96
N ILE A 68 12.51 -3.31 -9.20
CA ILE A 68 13.60 -4.24 -9.43
C ILE A 68 13.58 -4.53 -10.93
N ASN A 69 14.68 -4.25 -11.62
CA ASN A 69 14.80 -4.57 -13.05
C ASN A 69 15.01 -6.08 -13.25
N TRP A 70 14.00 -6.87 -12.91
CA TRP A 70 14.04 -8.33 -12.99
C TRP A 70 13.98 -8.85 -14.43
N PHE A 71 13.51 -8.03 -15.38
CA PHE A 71 13.59 -8.31 -16.82
C PHE A 71 15.04 -8.40 -17.32
N ARG A 72 15.91 -7.48 -16.87
CA ARG A 72 17.34 -7.52 -17.22
C ARG A 72 18.18 -8.37 -16.27
N LYS A 73 17.73 -8.54 -15.02
CA LYS A 73 18.40 -9.34 -14.00
C LYS A 73 17.39 -10.31 -13.37
N PRO A 74 17.19 -11.51 -13.96
CA PRO A 74 16.21 -12.47 -13.47
C PRO A 74 16.40 -12.75 -11.98
N VAL A 75 15.33 -12.55 -11.20
CA VAL A 75 15.32 -12.78 -9.75
C VAL A 75 14.57 -14.06 -9.45
N LYS A 76 15.23 -15.04 -8.84
CA LYS A 76 14.61 -16.31 -8.46
C LYS A 76 13.97 -16.18 -7.08
N GLN A 77 13.04 -17.09 -6.77
CA GLN A 77 12.39 -17.12 -5.44
C GLN A 77 13.42 -17.19 -4.30
N LYS A 78 14.49 -17.97 -4.47
CA LYS A 78 15.59 -18.07 -3.49
C LYS A 78 16.32 -16.74 -3.25
N ASP A 79 16.39 -15.87 -4.25
CA ASP A 79 17.06 -14.56 -4.13
C ASP A 79 16.22 -13.58 -3.29
N LEU A 80 14.94 -13.92 -3.06
CA LEU A 80 13.99 -13.19 -2.22
C LEU A 80 13.91 -13.75 -0.79
N GLU A 81 14.63 -14.83 -0.47
CA GLU A 81 14.68 -15.36 0.89
C GLU A 81 15.28 -14.34 1.84
N GLY A 82 14.64 -14.15 2.99
CA GLY A 82 15.04 -13.12 3.96
C GLY A 82 14.76 -11.67 3.55
N LYS A 83 14.19 -11.42 2.35
CA LYS A 83 13.65 -10.10 1.98
C LYS A 83 12.23 -9.95 2.53
N ASP A 84 11.67 -8.75 2.41
CA ASP A 84 10.29 -8.47 2.84
C ASP A 84 9.26 -8.51 1.69
N TYR A 85 9.73 -8.44 0.45
CA TYR A 85 8.91 -8.54 -0.76
C TYR A 85 9.00 -9.92 -1.38
N ARG A 86 7.93 -10.32 -2.07
CA ARG A 86 7.81 -11.65 -2.69
C ARG A 86 7.37 -11.52 -4.14
N TRP A 87 7.53 -12.60 -4.90
CA TRP A 87 6.82 -12.76 -6.16
C TRP A 87 5.32 -12.79 -5.89
N GLY A 88 4.56 -12.12 -6.74
CA GLY A 88 3.11 -12.19 -6.80
C GLY A 88 2.64 -12.13 -8.25
N TYR A 89 1.34 -12.31 -8.40
CA TYR A 89 0.65 -12.22 -9.68
C TYR A 89 -0.51 -11.24 -9.54
N SER A 90 -0.69 -10.36 -10.52
CA SER A 90 -1.86 -9.51 -10.67
C SER A 90 -2.38 -9.59 -12.11
N ALA A 91 -3.48 -8.89 -12.41
CA ALA A 91 -4.00 -8.80 -13.77
C ALA A 91 -2.97 -8.27 -14.79
N LYS A 92 -1.94 -7.54 -14.33
CA LYS A 92 -0.85 -7.01 -15.17
C LYS A 92 0.27 -8.02 -15.41
N GLY A 93 0.22 -9.19 -14.75
CA GLY A 93 1.23 -10.23 -14.81
C GLY A 93 2.01 -10.41 -13.50
N LEU A 94 3.20 -11.00 -13.62
CA LEU A 94 4.09 -11.24 -12.49
C LEU A 94 4.73 -9.94 -11.99
N PHE A 95 4.82 -9.80 -10.67
CA PHE A 95 5.50 -8.67 -10.04
C PHE A 95 6.25 -9.11 -8.78
N ILE A 96 7.25 -8.34 -8.37
CA ILE A 96 7.92 -8.49 -7.09
C ILE A 96 7.51 -7.33 -6.20
N GLY A 97 6.96 -7.62 -5.03
CA GLY A 97 6.54 -6.56 -4.11
C GLY A 97 5.56 -7.02 -3.05
N MET A 98 4.50 -6.25 -2.89
CA MET A 98 3.43 -6.44 -1.89
C MET A 98 2.05 -6.22 -2.53
N LYS A 99 0.99 -6.63 -1.84
CA LYS A 99 -0.40 -6.36 -2.19
C LYS A 99 -0.98 -5.35 -1.21
N LEU A 100 -1.52 -4.25 -1.70
CA LEU A 100 -2.25 -3.27 -0.88
C LEU A 100 -3.74 -3.49 -1.05
N THR A 101 -4.45 -3.72 0.05
CA THR A 101 -5.91 -3.75 0.07
C THR A 101 -6.45 -2.41 0.54
N LEU A 102 -7.38 -1.87 -0.24
CA LEU A 102 -8.04 -0.61 0.01
C LEU A 102 -9.53 -0.84 0.18
N VAL A 103 -10.08 -0.37 1.30
CA VAL A 103 -11.53 -0.36 1.54
C VAL A 103 -12.06 1.05 1.35
N LEU A 104 -13.06 1.19 0.49
CA LEU A 104 -13.69 2.43 0.11
C LEU A 104 -15.17 2.43 0.49
N GLU A 105 -15.68 3.59 0.88
CA GLU A 105 -17.12 3.85 0.99
C GLU A 105 -17.71 4.20 -0.38
N TYR A 106 -18.81 3.57 -0.78
CA TYR A 106 -19.62 4.00 -1.91
C TYR A 106 -20.88 4.75 -1.44
N PRO A 107 -21.26 5.88 -2.07
CA PRO A 107 -20.72 6.43 -3.32
C PRO A 107 -19.59 7.44 -3.18
N THR A 108 -19.18 7.78 -1.96
CA THR A 108 -18.26 8.90 -1.70
C THR A 108 -16.80 8.63 -2.10
N ILE A 109 -16.45 7.37 -2.37
CA ILE A 109 -15.11 6.86 -2.66
C ILE A 109 -14.11 7.24 -1.55
N LYS A 110 -14.59 7.39 -0.31
CA LYS A 110 -13.73 7.72 0.82
C LYS A 110 -12.95 6.48 1.28
N PRO A 111 -11.63 6.56 1.47
CA PRO A 111 -10.87 5.48 2.08
C PRO A 111 -11.28 5.29 3.54
N LEU A 112 -11.53 4.05 3.91
CA LEU A 112 -11.92 3.61 5.25
C LEU A 112 -10.87 2.73 5.92
N LEU A 113 -10.09 1.99 5.13
CA LEU A 113 -9.07 1.10 5.66
C LEU A 113 -8.01 0.80 4.59
N PHE A 114 -6.76 0.83 5.01
CA PHE A 114 -5.60 0.33 4.27
C PHE A 114 -5.01 -0.87 5.00
N LEU A 115 -4.74 -1.95 4.25
CA LEU A 115 -4.02 -3.14 4.71
C LEU A 115 -2.94 -3.52 3.70
N LEU A 116 -1.80 -4.01 4.18
CA LEU A 116 -0.67 -4.40 3.34
C LEU A 116 -0.34 -5.87 3.57
N HIS A 117 -0.19 -6.64 2.50
CA HIS A 117 0.03 -8.08 2.53
C HIS A 117 1.25 -8.45 1.66
N PRO A 118 1.94 -9.55 1.98
CA PRO A 118 2.95 -10.13 1.08
C PRO A 118 2.35 -10.47 -0.29
N ALA A 119 3.12 -10.29 -1.36
CA ALA A 119 2.60 -10.48 -2.73
C ALA A 119 2.18 -11.92 -3.06
N ASN A 120 2.79 -12.92 -2.43
CA ASN A 120 2.45 -14.33 -2.60
C ASN A 120 1.26 -14.77 -1.74
N ARG A 121 0.62 -13.85 -1.02
CA ARG A 121 -0.51 -14.20 -0.15
C ARG A 121 -1.75 -14.48 -0.99
N HIS A 122 -2.36 -15.64 -0.74
CA HIS A 122 -3.58 -16.07 -1.42
C HIS A 122 -4.76 -15.16 -1.07
N GLU A 123 -5.58 -14.82 -2.07
CA GLU A 123 -6.69 -13.86 -1.94
C GLU A 123 -7.74 -14.29 -0.92
N ALA A 124 -8.09 -15.58 -0.85
CA ALA A 124 -8.96 -16.10 0.21
C ALA A 124 -8.49 -15.75 1.63
N LYS A 125 -7.17 -15.77 1.89
CA LYS A 125 -6.62 -15.38 3.21
C LYS A 125 -6.66 -13.88 3.42
N ILE A 126 -6.45 -13.10 2.35
CA ILE A 126 -6.57 -11.63 2.39
C ILE A 126 -8.02 -11.25 2.72
N PHE A 127 -8.99 -11.91 2.09
CA PHE A 127 -10.42 -11.70 2.35
C PHE A 127 -10.77 -11.89 3.83
N GLU A 128 -10.38 -13.02 4.43
CA GLU A 128 -10.64 -13.28 5.86
C GLU A 128 -10.01 -12.20 6.76
N GLU A 129 -8.77 -11.80 6.48
CA GLU A 129 -8.09 -10.72 7.22
C GLU A 129 -8.82 -9.39 7.10
N VAL A 130 -9.25 -9.00 5.89
CA VAL A 130 -10.01 -7.78 5.64
C VAL A 130 -11.30 -7.79 6.44
N MET A 131 -12.05 -8.89 6.39
CA MET A 131 -13.32 -9.02 7.11
C MET A 131 -13.14 -8.94 8.62
N ASN A 132 -12.09 -9.58 9.15
CA ASN A 132 -11.74 -9.51 10.56
C ASN A 132 -11.36 -8.08 10.99
N GLU A 133 -10.56 -7.38 10.19
CA GLU A 133 -10.18 -5.99 10.45
C GLU A 133 -11.36 -5.03 10.38
N LEU A 134 -12.24 -5.19 9.39
CA LEU A 134 -13.47 -4.40 9.27
C LEU A 134 -14.38 -4.57 10.48
N LYS A 135 -14.52 -5.79 10.99
CA LYS A 135 -15.26 -6.09 12.22
C LYS A 135 -14.58 -5.51 13.45
N ARG A 136 -13.27 -5.74 13.61
CA ARG A 136 -12.47 -5.27 14.76
C ARG A 136 -12.54 -3.75 14.90
N ARG A 137 -12.45 -3.03 13.78
CA ARG A 137 -12.51 -1.56 13.71
C ARG A 137 -13.93 -1.00 13.72
N ARG A 138 -14.96 -1.86 13.77
CA ARG A 138 -16.38 -1.49 13.69
C ARG A 138 -16.71 -0.66 12.46
N ILE A 139 -15.98 -0.90 11.37
CA ILE A 139 -16.26 -0.32 10.06
C ILE A 139 -17.46 -1.05 9.50
N ALA A 140 -17.36 -2.35 9.22
CA ALA A 140 -18.49 -3.16 8.76
C ALA A 140 -19.50 -3.45 9.89
N ARG A 141 -20.78 -3.50 9.52
CA ARG A 141 -21.93 -3.75 10.38
C ARG A 141 -22.86 -4.76 9.71
N ARG A 142 -23.69 -5.40 10.53
CA ARG A 142 -24.71 -6.34 10.04
C ARG A 142 -25.65 -5.62 9.06
N GLY A 143 -25.87 -6.23 7.90
CA GLY A 143 -26.72 -5.69 6.83
C GLY A 143 -25.98 -4.84 5.79
N ASP A 144 -24.68 -4.58 5.97
CA ASP A 144 -23.90 -3.91 4.92
C ASP A 144 -23.71 -4.80 3.70
N VAL A 145 -23.61 -4.16 2.54
CA VAL A 145 -23.18 -4.79 1.30
C VAL A 145 -21.70 -4.50 1.08
N ILE A 146 -20.92 -5.54 0.90
CA ILE A 146 -19.50 -5.47 0.56
C ILE A 146 -19.35 -5.99 -0.87
N VAL A 147 -18.74 -5.17 -1.72
CA VAL A 147 -18.47 -5.47 -3.12
C VAL A 147 -16.98 -5.73 -3.25
N MET A 148 -16.63 -6.90 -3.78
CA MET A 148 -15.26 -7.32 -4.01
C MET A 148 -15.21 -8.04 -5.36
N ASP A 149 -14.09 -7.90 -6.07
CA ASP A 149 -13.82 -8.75 -7.22
C ASP A 149 -13.42 -10.16 -6.75
N LYS A 150 -13.54 -11.13 -7.66
CA LYS A 150 -13.29 -12.55 -7.39
C LYS A 150 -11.81 -12.89 -7.27
#